data_AF-A0A967G5U4-F1
#
_entry.id   AF-A0A967G5U4-F1
#
_cell.length_a   1.000
_cell.length_b   1.000
_cell.length_c   1.000
_cell.angle_alpha   90.00
_cell.angle_beta   90.00
_cell.angle_gamma   90.00
#
_symmetry.space_group_name_H-M   'P 1'
#
loop_
_entity.id
_entity.type
_entity.pdbx_description
1 polymer ?
#
loop_
_entity_poly.entity_id
_entity_poly.type
_entity_poly.pdbx_seq_one_letter_code
_entity_poly.pdbx_strand_id
1 'polypeptide(L)'
;MLKDLFETIWQKFIRTFAFIDKEARSIYHQPRLIFLLILGPFLILLVFGIGYRNVPRSLRTLFVVPENSEIEELVEDYADSLGSRIIYAGIVHDASEADTQLREQEVDLVVLTPADPLADWENNEQSTFTLFHNEIDPFEEITIQVMGQQYADSVNEQVLLGAVENSQEEATAWQDDVSRAKDQASVIRQSLEMGNVALAQESAEELQQDLNTLTVAVGSGLEIVRQLEEASGTSSNVSESLKTELSSIQENTDQILNMSADSESAIAGGEAT
;
A
#
# COMPACT_ATOMS: atom_id res chain seq x y z
N MET A 1 59.87 59.99 40.78
CA MET A 1 59.74 59.17 39.55
C MET A 1 58.63 58.13 39.62
N LEU A 2 58.72 57.03 40.40
CA LEU A 2 57.62 56.03 40.41
C LEU A 2 56.29 56.58 40.99
N LYS A 3 56.35 57.44 42.02
CA LYS A 3 55.17 58.10 42.60
C LYS A 3 54.50 59.10 41.65
N ASP A 4 55.30 59.89 40.91
CA ASP A 4 54.77 60.87 39.94
C ASP A 4 54.12 60.17 38.73
N LEU A 5 54.67 59.03 38.31
CA LEU A 5 54.07 58.16 37.28
C LEU A 5 52.75 57.56 37.76
N PHE A 6 52.65 57.13 39.03
CA PHE A 6 51.41 56.61 39.61
C PHE A 6 50.33 57.70 39.72
N GLU A 7 50.67 58.89 40.19
CA GLU A 7 49.77 60.05 40.28
C GLU A 7 49.21 60.45 38.90
N THR A 8 50.06 60.53 37.87
CA THR A 8 49.61 60.89 36.51
C THR A 8 48.74 59.81 35.88
N ILE A 9 49.04 58.53 36.13
CA ILE A 9 48.19 57.42 35.68
C ILE A 9 46.83 57.48 36.40
N TRP A 10 46.84 57.64 37.73
CA TRP A 10 45.64 57.73 38.54
C TRP A 10 44.74 58.90 38.13
N GLN A 11 45.33 60.06 37.85
CA GLN A 11 44.62 61.24 37.40
C GLN A 11 44.00 61.07 35.99
N LYS A 12 44.69 60.35 35.08
CA LYS A 12 44.12 59.96 33.79
C LYS A 12 42.96 58.98 33.97
N PHE A 13 43.07 58.00 34.87
CA PHE A 13 41.98 57.08 35.18
C PHE A 13 40.75 57.81 35.73
N ILE A 14 40.92 58.70 36.72
CA ILE A 14 39.81 59.49 37.27
C ILE A 14 39.14 60.32 36.17
N ARG A 15 39.91 60.91 35.27
CA ARG A 15 39.37 61.71 34.16
C ARG A 15 38.55 60.87 33.17
N THR A 16 39.03 59.67 32.83
CA THR A 16 38.29 58.73 31.97
C THR A 16 37.01 58.25 32.66
N PHE A 17 37.07 57.91 33.95
CA PHE A 17 35.89 57.51 34.72
C PHE A 17 34.90 58.65 34.93
N ALA A 18 35.36 59.89 35.10
CA ALA A 18 34.49 61.06 35.20
C ALA A 18 33.72 61.33 33.89
N PHE A 19 34.33 61.03 32.74
CA PHE A 19 33.63 61.06 31.45
C PHE A 19 32.55 59.97 31.38
N ILE A 20 32.87 58.75 31.78
CA ILE A 20 31.92 57.62 31.81
C ILE A 20 30.76 57.89 32.77
N ASP A 21 31.01 58.37 34.00
CA ASP A 21 29.95 58.67 34.98
C ASP A 21 29.05 59.82 34.49
N LYS A 22 29.62 60.81 33.78
CA LYS A 22 28.85 61.88 33.16
C LYS A 22 27.94 61.35 32.05
N GLU A 23 28.45 60.50 31.17
CA GLU A 23 27.65 59.90 30.09
C GLU A 23 26.62 58.91 30.63
N ALA A 24 26.96 58.08 31.62
CA ALA A 24 26.04 57.16 32.28
C ALA A 24 24.89 57.91 32.98
N ARG A 25 25.19 59.04 33.64
CA ARG A 25 24.17 59.91 34.25
C ARG A 25 23.33 60.63 33.20
N SER A 26 23.93 61.04 32.07
CA SER A 26 23.23 61.59 30.91
C SER A 26 22.23 60.59 30.33
N ILE A 27 22.67 59.35 30.13
CA ILE A 27 21.86 58.22 29.66
C ILE A 27 20.72 57.93 30.66
N TYR A 28 21.01 57.90 31.97
CA TYR A 28 19.99 57.70 33.02
C TYR A 28 18.92 58.79 33.04
N HIS A 29 19.29 60.05 32.78
CA HIS A 29 18.33 61.16 32.67
C HIS A 29 17.57 61.19 31.34
N GLN A 30 17.91 60.33 30.38
CA GLN A 30 17.22 60.20 29.10
C GLN A 30 16.52 58.83 28.97
N PRO A 31 15.54 58.52 29.86
CA PRO A 31 14.93 57.20 29.98
C PRO A 31 14.26 56.73 28.68
N ARG A 32 13.83 57.67 27.81
CA ARG A 32 13.20 57.36 26.52
C ARG A 32 14.13 56.63 25.55
N LEU A 33 15.42 56.99 25.49
CA LEU A 33 16.37 56.35 24.58
C LEU A 33 16.70 54.93 25.02
N ILE A 34 16.94 54.72 26.31
CA ILE A 34 17.16 53.39 26.89
C ILE A 34 15.94 52.50 26.67
N PHE A 35 14.74 53.04 26.92
CA PHE A 35 13.50 52.30 26.77
C PHE A 35 13.28 51.87 25.32
N LEU A 36 13.53 52.74 24.34
CA LEU A 36 13.42 52.36 22.92
C LEU A 36 14.51 51.37 22.49
N LEU A 37 15.75 51.53 22.96
CA LEU A 37 16.88 50.66 22.64
C LEU A 37 16.68 49.23 23.18
N ILE A 38 16.15 49.11 24.40
CA ILE A 38 15.88 47.81 25.02
C ILE A 38 14.55 47.26 24.53
N LEU A 39 13.47 48.03 24.63
CA LEU A 39 12.12 47.53 24.35
C LEU A 39 11.83 47.35 22.85
N GLY A 40 12.49 48.11 21.96
CA GLY A 40 12.27 48.02 20.51
C GLY A 40 12.44 46.60 19.96
N PRO A 41 13.59 45.93 20.17
CA PRO A 41 13.78 44.54 19.80
C PRO A 41 12.76 43.59 20.43
N PHE A 42 12.41 43.78 21.72
CA PHE A 42 11.42 42.93 22.39
C PHE A 42 10.01 43.13 21.86
N LEU A 43 9.63 44.35 21.46
CA LEU A 43 8.35 44.63 20.82
C LEU A 43 8.25 43.92 19.46
N ILE A 44 9.33 43.94 18.67
CA ILE A 44 9.38 43.22 17.39
C ILE A 44 9.26 41.70 17.66
N LEU A 45 10.04 41.16 18.60
CA LEU A 45 9.95 39.75 18.98
C LEU A 45 8.57 39.37 19.55
N LEU A 46 7.90 40.28 20.26
CA LEU A 46 6.55 40.05 20.79
C LEU A 46 5.52 39.98 19.66
N VAL A 47 5.60 40.86 18.67
CA VAL A 47 4.73 40.81 17.48
C VAL A 47 4.95 39.50 16.72
N PHE A 48 6.21 39.10 16.51
CA PHE A 48 6.53 37.81 15.90
C PHE A 48 6.06 36.62 16.75
N GLY A 49 6.25 36.68 18.06
CA GLY A 49 5.85 35.62 18.98
C GLY A 49 4.34 35.42 19.05
N ILE A 50 3.55 36.49 18.92
CA ILE A 50 2.07 36.41 18.80
C ILE A 50 1.66 35.83 17.44
N GLY A 51 2.40 36.15 16.38
CA GLY A 51 2.18 35.60 15.03
C GLY A 51 2.62 34.14 14.88
N TYR A 52 3.49 33.66 15.76
CA TYR A 52 4.01 32.29 15.72
C TYR A 52 2.98 31.30 16.25
N ARG A 53 2.42 30.49 15.36
CA ARG A 53 1.58 29.34 15.70
C ARG A 53 2.40 28.08 15.46
N ASN A 54 2.76 27.37 16.53
CA ASN A 54 3.47 26.08 16.46
C ASN A 54 2.51 24.88 16.39
N VAL A 55 1.29 25.08 15.89
CA VAL A 55 0.31 24.00 15.77
C VAL A 55 0.39 23.50 14.34
N PRO A 56 0.70 22.21 14.12
CA PRO A 56 0.67 21.66 12.78
C PRO A 56 -0.73 21.83 12.18
N ARG A 57 -0.77 22.32 10.95
CA ARG A 57 -2.03 22.57 10.24
C ARG A 57 -2.70 21.23 9.92
N SER A 58 -4.01 21.15 10.15
CA SER A 58 -4.81 20.03 9.67
C SER A 58 -5.17 20.25 8.20
N LEU A 59 -4.97 19.24 7.37
CA LEU A 59 -5.19 19.26 5.92
C LEU A 59 -6.52 18.60 5.61
N ARG A 60 -7.45 19.32 4.98
CA ARG A 60 -8.69 18.74 4.47
C ARG A 60 -8.35 17.95 3.20
N THR A 61 -8.56 16.64 3.25
CA THR A 61 -8.12 15.72 2.20
C THR A 61 -9.32 15.12 1.50
N LEU A 62 -9.35 15.27 0.17
CA LEU A 62 -10.32 14.64 -0.71
C LEU A 62 -9.66 13.46 -1.42
N PHE A 63 -10.34 12.32 -1.44
CA PHE A 63 -9.88 11.15 -2.16
C PHE A 63 -10.61 11.04 -3.49
N VAL A 64 -9.87 10.84 -4.57
CA VAL A 64 -10.44 10.54 -5.88
C VAL A 64 -10.34 9.05 -6.10
N VAL A 65 -11.47 8.37 -6.01
CA VAL A 65 -11.57 6.92 -6.16
C VAL A 65 -12.42 6.60 -7.38
N PRO A 66 -11.91 5.86 -8.37
CA PRO A 66 -12.69 5.50 -9.54
C PRO A 66 -13.97 4.72 -9.19
N GLU A 67 -15.04 4.93 -9.96
CA GLU A 67 -16.31 4.22 -9.73
C GLU A 67 -16.13 2.70 -9.76
N ASN A 68 -16.66 2.00 -8.74
CA ASN A 68 -16.55 0.55 -8.54
C ASN A 68 -15.13 0.04 -8.21
N SER A 69 -14.24 0.88 -7.67
CA SER A 69 -12.96 0.42 -7.17
C SER A 69 -13.11 -0.28 -5.81
N GLU A 70 -12.47 -1.45 -5.66
CA GLU A 70 -12.43 -2.20 -4.38
C GLU A 70 -11.67 -1.43 -3.27
N ILE A 71 -10.92 -0.39 -3.64
CA ILE A 71 -10.20 0.48 -2.69
C ILE A 71 -11.13 1.46 -1.98
N GLU A 72 -12.35 1.70 -2.47
CA GLU A 72 -13.26 2.71 -1.90
C GLU A 72 -13.53 2.44 -0.40
N GLU A 73 -13.89 1.20 -0.08
CA GLU A 73 -14.13 0.75 1.31
C GLU A 73 -12.84 0.83 2.15
N LEU A 74 -11.69 0.47 1.57
CA LEU A 74 -10.39 0.54 2.25
C LEU A 74 -9.98 1.97 2.58
N VAL A 75 -10.24 2.91 1.66
CA VAL A 75 -9.97 4.34 1.87
C VAL A 75 -10.90 4.90 2.93
N GLU A 76 -12.19 4.54 2.91
CA GLU A 76 -13.15 5.04 3.89
C GLU A 76 -12.83 4.55 5.31
N ASP A 77 -12.54 3.25 5.47
CA ASP A 77 -12.14 2.67 6.76
C ASP A 77 -10.83 3.26 7.28
N TYR A 78 -9.87 3.49 6.40
CA TYR A 78 -8.57 4.02 6.81
C TYR A 78 -8.58 5.54 6.97
N ALA A 79 -9.49 6.26 6.29
CA ALA A 79 -9.58 7.71 6.35
C ALA A 79 -9.81 8.21 7.79
N ASP A 80 -10.61 7.49 8.56
CA ASP A 80 -10.85 7.78 9.97
C ASP A 80 -9.62 7.53 10.87
N SER A 81 -8.68 6.71 10.40
CA SER A 81 -7.43 6.38 11.09
C SER A 81 -6.27 7.34 10.78
N LEU A 82 -6.43 8.26 9.81
CA LEU A 82 -5.40 9.17 9.30
C LEU A 82 -4.88 10.21 10.32
N GLY A 83 -5.39 10.18 11.55
CA GLY A 83 -4.91 10.97 12.67
C GLY A 83 -5.31 12.44 12.59
N SER A 84 -4.97 13.22 13.62
CA SER A 84 -5.47 14.60 13.78
C SER A 84 -4.97 15.62 12.74
N ARG A 85 -4.04 15.22 11.85
CA ARG A 85 -3.44 16.10 10.84
C ARG A 85 -4.12 15.98 9.48
N ILE A 86 -4.77 14.87 9.17
CA ILE A 86 -5.55 14.71 7.95
C ILE A 86 -7.03 14.68 8.35
N ILE A 87 -7.80 15.59 7.75
CA ILE A 87 -9.24 15.64 7.92
C ILE A 87 -9.85 15.04 6.67
N TYR A 88 -10.50 13.90 6.81
CA TYR A 88 -11.26 13.31 5.72
C TYR A 88 -12.40 14.25 5.29
N ALA A 89 -12.33 14.74 4.05
CA ALA A 89 -13.34 15.62 3.46
C ALA A 89 -14.37 14.85 2.62
N GLY A 90 -14.05 13.62 2.21
CA GLY A 90 -14.92 12.74 1.43
C GLY A 90 -14.19 12.05 0.28
N ILE A 91 -14.97 11.29 -0.50
CA ILE A 91 -14.57 10.63 -1.75
C ILE A 91 -15.33 11.28 -2.91
N VAL A 92 -14.63 11.46 -4.02
CA VAL A 92 -15.21 11.83 -5.32
C VAL A 92 -14.71 10.87 -6.39
N HIS A 93 -15.44 10.75 -7.50
CA HIS A 93 -15.07 9.84 -8.58
C HIS A 93 -14.46 10.54 -9.80
N ASP A 94 -14.49 11.88 -9.83
CA ASP A 94 -13.94 12.70 -10.90
C ASP A 94 -12.76 13.56 -10.41
N ALA A 95 -11.60 13.38 -11.03
CA ALA A 95 -10.41 14.17 -10.79
C ALA A 95 -10.61 15.66 -11.12
N SER A 96 -11.47 15.99 -12.09
CA SER A 96 -11.77 17.37 -12.45
C SER A 96 -12.59 18.09 -11.37
N GLU A 97 -13.47 17.38 -10.67
CA GLU A 97 -14.21 17.91 -9.54
C GLU A 97 -13.25 18.20 -8.38
N ALA A 98 -12.34 17.26 -8.09
CA ALA A 98 -11.34 17.42 -7.05
C ALA A 98 -10.38 18.59 -7.30
N ASP A 99 -9.89 18.77 -8.54
CA ASP A 99 -9.03 19.91 -8.92
C ASP A 99 -9.75 21.25 -8.71
N THR A 100 -11.05 21.30 -8.99
CA THR A 100 -11.86 22.51 -8.78
C THR A 100 -11.92 22.85 -7.28
N GLN A 101 -12.28 21.89 -6.43
CA GLN A 101 -12.33 22.08 -4.98
C GLN A 101 -10.97 22.47 -4.38
N LEU A 102 -9.88 21.90 -4.90
CA LEU A 102 -8.52 22.22 -4.47
C LEU A 102 -8.15 23.67 -4.82
N ARG A 103 -8.47 24.13 -6.04
CA ARG A 103 -8.22 25.51 -6.48
C ARG A 103 -9.09 26.54 -5.75
N GLU A 104 -10.32 26.17 -5.41
CA GLU A 104 -11.24 26.99 -4.62
C GLU A 104 -10.89 27.00 -3.12
N GLN A 105 -9.86 26.26 -2.69
CA GLN A 105 -9.40 26.14 -1.30
C GLN A 105 -10.44 25.52 -0.36
N GLU A 106 -11.39 24.76 -0.91
CA GLU A 106 -12.36 23.98 -0.16
C GLU A 106 -11.69 22.78 0.50
N VAL A 107 -10.69 22.22 -0.16
CA VAL A 107 -9.79 21.16 0.34
C VAL A 107 -8.33 21.61 0.21
N ASP A 108 -7.46 21.04 1.04
CA ASP A 108 -6.04 21.40 1.10
C ASP A 108 -5.15 20.34 0.40
N LEU A 109 -5.64 19.10 0.30
CA LEU A 109 -4.96 17.97 -0.32
C LEU A 109 -5.96 17.15 -1.16
N VAL A 110 -5.53 16.72 -2.34
CA VAL A 110 -6.25 15.74 -3.16
C VAL A 110 -5.35 14.54 -3.35
N VAL A 111 -5.89 13.34 -3.10
CA VAL A 111 -5.19 12.07 -3.30
C VAL A 111 -5.92 11.30 -4.38
N LEU A 112 -5.28 11.12 -5.53
CA LEU A 112 -5.75 10.19 -6.55
C LEU A 112 -5.29 8.78 -6.20
N THR A 113 -6.26 7.90 -6.03
CA THR A 113 -5.98 6.47 -5.88
C THR A 113 -5.71 5.87 -7.26
N PRO A 114 -4.88 4.81 -7.32
CA PRO A 114 -4.79 4.00 -8.52
C PRO A 114 -6.16 3.38 -8.85
N ALA A 115 -6.36 3.05 -10.13
CA ALA A 115 -7.64 2.51 -10.58
C ALA A 115 -7.84 1.06 -10.13
N ASP A 116 -6.81 0.24 -10.27
CA ASP A 116 -6.84 -1.17 -9.91
C ASP A 116 -5.45 -1.61 -9.39
N PRO A 117 -5.17 -1.44 -8.09
CA PRO A 117 -3.87 -1.77 -7.52
C PRO A 117 -3.60 -3.28 -7.53
N LEU A 118 -4.66 -4.10 -7.55
CA LEU A 118 -4.54 -5.54 -7.56
C LEU A 118 -4.09 -6.01 -8.94
N ALA A 119 -4.75 -5.52 -10.01
CA ALA A 119 -4.31 -5.77 -11.37
C ALA A 119 -2.91 -5.18 -11.64
N ASP A 120 -2.60 -3.98 -11.14
CA ASP A 120 -1.25 -3.40 -11.26
C ASP A 120 -0.22 -4.36 -10.65
N TRP A 121 -0.48 -4.89 -9.45
CA TRP A 121 0.40 -5.86 -8.79
C TRP A 121 0.54 -7.17 -9.58
N GLU A 122 -0.56 -7.75 -10.05
CA GLU A 122 -0.56 -8.98 -10.87
C GLU A 122 0.25 -8.80 -12.16
N ASN A 123 0.27 -7.59 -12.71
CA ASN A 123 1.02 -7.25 -13.91
C ASN A 123 2.44 -6.72 -13.63
N ASN A 124 2.90 -6.75 -12.37
CA ASN A 124 4.19 -6.18 -11.93
C ASN A 124 4.32 -4.67 -12.28
N GLU A 125 3.21 -3.96 -12.28
CA GLU A 125 3.13 -2.52 -12.44
C GLU A 125 3.07 -1.85 -11.05
N GLN A 126 3.73 -0.70 -10.94
CA GLN A 126 3.70 0.05 -9.69
C GLN A 126 2.39 0.82 -9.60
N SER A 127 1.55 0.43 -8.64
CA SER A 127 0.39 1.22 -8.28
C SER A 127 0.81 2.51 -7.58
N THR A 128 0.47 3.66 -8.17
CA THR A 128 0.96 4.97 -7.69
C THR A 128 -0.19 5.85 -7.21
N PHE A 129 -0.09 6.26 -5.95
CA PHE A 129 -0.93 7.33 -5.41
C PHE A 129 -0.37 8.67 -5.85
N THR A 130 -1.20 9.51 -6.46
CA THR A 130 -0.78 10.85 -6.87
C THR A 130 -1.39 11.90 -5.95
N LEU A 131 -0.53 12.73 -5.36
CA LEU A 131 -0.95 13.76 -4.41
C LEU A 131 -0.88 15.14 -5.07
N PHE A 132 -1.95 15.92 -4.94
CA PHE A 132 -2.03 17.32 -5.37
C PHE A 132 -2.30 18.23 -4.18
N HIS A 133 -1.51 19.30 -4.07
CA HIS A 133 -1.68 20.32 -3.04
C HIS A 133 -1.41 21.71 -3.61
N ASN A 134 -1.95 22.74 -2.95
CA ASN A 134 -1.70 24.16 -3.27
C ASN A 134 -0.74 24.85 -2.28
N GLU A 135 0.01 24.06 -1.51
CA GLU A 135 0.91 24.57 -0.49
C GLU A 135 2.13 25.30 -1.08
N ILE A 136 2.49 26.44 -0.47
CA ILE A 136 3.62 27.28 -0.89
C ILE A 136 4.77 27.18 0.11
N ASP A 137 4.47 26.82 1.38
CA ASP A 137 5.50 26.63 2.39
C ASP A 137 6.30 25.34 2.12
N PRO A 138 7.62 25.42 1.88
CA PRO A 138 8.45 24.25 1.61
C PRO A 138 8.52 23.26 2.77
N PHE A 139 8.28 23.70 4.02
CA PHE A 139 8.24 22.80 5.17
C PHE A 139 6.97 21.94 5.16
N GLU A 140 5.83 22.53 4.77
CA GLU A 140 4.58 21.80 4.66
C GLU A 140 4.59 20.88 3.43
N GLU A 141 5.20 21.28 2.31
CA GLU A 141 5.41 20.43 1.13
C GLU A 141 6.15 19.12 1.49
N ILE A 142 7.27 19.21 2.20
CA ILE A 142 8.03 18.04 2.67
C ILE A 142 7.17 17.16 3.59
N THR A 143 6.38 17.81 4.45
CA THR A 143 5.55 17.12 5.43
C THR A 143 4.42 16.34 4.74
N ILE A 144 3.78 16.94 3.74
CA ILE A 144 2.80 16.27 2.86
C ILE A 144 3.45 15.09 2.13
N GLN A 145 4.65 15.28 1.59
CA GLN A 145 5.36 14.21 0.86
C GLN A 145 5.66 13.00 1.75
N VAL A 146 6.19 13.22 2.95
CA VAL A 146 6.50 12.13 3.91
C VAL A 146 5.22 11.42 4.35
N MET A 147 4.15 12.17 4.63
CA MET A 147 2.85 11.57 4.98
C MET A 147 2.27 10.75 3.82
N GLY A 148 2.35 11.27 2.60
CA GLY A 148 1.89 10.57 1.40
C GLY A 148 2.61 9.25 1.18
N GLN A 149 3.93 9.22 1.38
CA GLN A 149 4.72 7.98 1.31
C GLN A 149 4.28 6.98 2.39
N GLN A 150 4.18 7.42 3.64
CA GLN A 150 3.75 6.54 4.74
C GLN A 150 2.35 5.95 4.49
N TYR A 151 1.43 6.74 3.93
CA TYR A 151 0.09 6.30 3.59
C TYR A 151 0.11 5.27 2.46
N ALA A 152 0.80 5.56 1.36
CA ALA A 152 0.94 4.64 0.24
C ALA A 152 1.56 3.31 0.70
N ASP A 153 2.59 3.35 1.54
CA ASP A 153 3.23 2.16 2.09
C ASP A 153 2.25 1.33 2.94
N SER A 154 1.42 1.99 3.76
CA SER A 154 0.45 1.31 4.63
C SER A 154 -0.67 0.64 3.82
N VAL A 155 -1.20 1.32 2.80
CA VAL A 155 -2.22 0.77 1.90
C VAL A 155 -1.64 -0.40 1.09
N ASN A 156 -0.42 -0.25 0.57
CA ASN A 156 0.28 -1.32 -0.14
C ASN A 156 0.48 -2.56 0.74
N GLU A 157 0.89 -2.41 2.00
CA GLU A 157 1.02 -3.53 2.95
C GLU A 157 -0.31 -4.25 3.16
N GLN A 158 -1.42 -3.51 3.28
CA GLN A 158 -2.74 -4.12 3.49
C GLN A 158 -3.23 -4.88 2.25
N VAL A 159 -3.03 -4.34 1.05
CA VAL A 159 -3.34 -5.05 -0.20
C VAL A 159 -2.50 -6.31 -0.30
N LEU A 160 -1.21 -6.25 0.05
CA LEU A 160 -0.32 -7.42 0.08
C LEU A 160 -0.77 -8.47 1.11
N LEU A 161 -1.17 -8.05 2.32
CA LEU A 161 -1.65 -8.95 3.35
C LEU A 161 -2.96 -9.64 2.93
N GLY A 162 -3.92 -8.88 2.38
CA GLY A 162 -5.16 -9.44 1.84
C GLY A 162 -4.91 -10.43 0.69
N ALA A 163 -4.02 -10.08 -0.24
CA ALA A 163 -3.62 -10.97 -1.32
C ALA A 163 -2.95 -12.26 -0.81
N VAL A 164 -2.12 -12.18 0.23
CA VAL A 164 -1.43 -13.33 0.86
C VAL A 164 -2.40 -14.21 1.66
N GLU A 165 -3.41 -13.62 2.31
CA GLU A 165 -4.48 -14.37 2.98
C GLU A 165 -5.31 -15.16 1.95
N ASN A 166 -5.78 -14.49 0.90
CA ASN A 166 -6.51 -15.12 -0.21
C ASN A 166 -5.67 -16.24 -0.87
N SER A 167 -4.38 -16.01 -1.10
CA SER A 167 -3.48 -17.00 -1.67
C SER A 167 -3.28 -18.22 -0.77
N GLN A 168 -3.31 -18.07 0.56
CA GLN A 168 -3.18 -19.19 1.50
C GLN A 168 -4.45 -20.04 1.58
N GLU A 169 -5.62 -19.40 1.54
CA GLU A 169 -6.90 -20.10 1.46
C GLU A 169 -6.99 -20.92 0.17
N GLU A 170 -6.61 -20.31 -0.96
CA GLU A 170 -6.58 -20.98 -2.25
C GLU A 170 -5.56 -22.14 -2.28
N ALA A 171 -4.36 -21.95 -1.71
CA ALA A 171 -3.37 -23.02 -1.60
C ALA A 171 -3.82 -24.18 -0.69
N THR A 172 -4.63 -23.92 0.34
CA THR A 172 -5.21 -24.97 1.19
C THR A 172 -6.25 -25.76 0.41
N ALA A 173 -7.12 -25.06 -0.34
CA ALA A 173 -8.08 -25.71 -1.23
C ALA A 173 -7.39 -26.61 -2.27
N TRP A 174 -6.24 -26.18 -2.83
CA TRP A 174 -5.47 -27.00 -3.77
C TRP A 174 -4.94 -28.29 -3.13
N GLN A 175 -4.49 -28.23 -1.87
CA GLN A 175 -4.01 -29.42 -1.17
C GLN A 175 -5.14 -30.44 -0.95
N ASP A 176 -6.33 -29.95 -0.60
CA ASP A 176 -7.51 -30.79 -0.42
C ASP A 176 -7.94 -31.41 -1.75
N ASP A 177 -7.99 -30.63 -2.83
CA ASP A 177 -8.35 -31.11 -4.17
C ASP A 177 -7.37 -32.16 -4.70
N VAL A 178 -6.06 -31.96 -4.53
CA VAL A 178 -5.04 -32.96 -4.89
C VAL A 178 -5.17 -34.24 -4.05
N SER A 179 -5.48 -34.11 -2.76
CA SER A 179 -5.69 -35.28 -1.89
C SER A 179 -6.92 -36.08 -2.33
N ARG A 180 -8.04 -35.39 -2.61
CA ARG A 180 -9.28 -36.03 -3.10
C ARG A 180 -9.06 -36.73 -4.44
N ALA A 181 -8.40 -36.06 -5.40
CA ALA A 181 -8.05 -36.67 -6.68
C ALA A 181 -7.18 -37.92 -6.53
N LYS A 182 -6.21 -37.91 -5.61
CA LYS A 182 -5.34 -39.07 -5.33
C LYS A 182 -6.12 -40.24 -4.71
N ASP A 183 -6.97 -39.95 -3.74
CA ASP A 183 -7.82 -40.96 -3.10
C ASP A 183 -8.74 -41.60 -4.14
N GLN A 184 -9.33 -40.78 -5.01
CA GLN A 184 -10.22 -41.23 -6.05
C GLN A 184 -9.53 -42.08 -7.12
N ALA A 185 -8.36 -41.66 -7.57
CA ALA A 185 -7.52 -42.49 -8.44
C ALA A 185 -7.19 -43.85 -7.80
N SER A 186 -7.05 -43.91 -6.47
CA SER A 186 -6.83 -45.17 -5.77
C SER A 186 -8.09 -46.04 -5.72
N VAL A 187 -9.27 -45.45 -5.52
CA VAL A 187 -10.56 -46.16 -5.54
C VAL A 187 -10.84 -46.73 -6.94
N ILE A 188 -10.58 -45.96 -8.00
CA ILE A 188 -10.71 -46.42 -9.40
C ILE A 188 -9.82 -47.65 -9.63
N ARG A 189 -8.55 -47.58 -9.24
CA ARG A 189 -7.62 -48.72 -9.39
C ARG A 189 -8.12 -49.96 -8.64
N GLN A 190 -8.51 -49.80 -7.37
CA GLN A 190 -8.96 -50.92 -6.54
C GLN A 190 -10.28 -51.53 -7.06
N SER A 191 -11.23 -50.70 -7.48
CA SER A 191 -12.52 -51.14 -8.01
C SER A 191 -12.38 -51.88 -9.34
N LEU A 192 -11.48 -51.44 -10.23
CA LEU A 192 -11.13 -52.15 -11.45
C LEU A 192 -10.48 -53.52 -11.15
N GLU A 193 -9.58 -53.60 -10.16
CA GLU A 193 -8.98 -54.87 -9.72
C GLU A 193 -10.03 -55.85 -9.16
N MET A 194 -11.05 -55.33 -8.49
CA MET A 194 -12.16 -56.11 -7.94
C MET A 194 -13.29 -56.39 -8.95
N GLY A 195 -13.19 -55.88 -10.18
CA GLY A 195 -14.22 -56.01 -11.21
C GLY A 195 -15.50 -55.20 -10.94
N ASN A 196 -15.46 -54.24 -10.02
CA ASN A 196 -16.60 -53.38 -9.69
C ASN A 196 -16.61 -52.13 -10.58
N VAL A 197 -17.10 -52.29 -11.81
CA VAL A 197 -17.12 -51.23 -12.83
C VAL A 197 -18.01 -50.05 -12.42
N ALA A 198 -19.12 -50.29 -11.72
CA ALA A 198 -20.03 -49.22 -11.28
C ALA A 198 -19.36 -48.26 -10.30
N LEU A 199 -18.63 -48.79 -9.31
CA LEU A 199 -17.87 -47.97 -8.37
C LEU A 199 -16.68 -47.28 -9.04
N ALA A 200 -16.01 -47.94 -10.00
CA ALA A 200 -14.94 -47.32 -10.78
C ALA A 200 -15.43 -46.11 -11.57
N GLN A 201 -16.66 -46.17 -12.09
CA GLN A 201 -17.28 -45.10 -12.87
C GLN A 201 -17.70 -43.91 -12.00
N GLU A 202 -18.45 -44.17 -10.92
CA GLU A 202 -18.77 -43.14 -9.93
C GLU A 202 -17.50 -42.43 -9.50
N SER A 203 -16.43 -43.22 -9.28
CA SER A 203 -15.18 -42.62 -8.90
C SER A 203 -14.46 -41.82 -9.98
N ALA A 204 -14.53 -42.26 -11.23
CA ALA A 204 -13.97 -41.53 -12.37
C ALA A 204 -14.68 -40.19 -12.61
N GLU A 205 -16.00 -40.12 -12.40
CA GLU A 205 -16.78 -38.88 -12.53
C GLU A 205 -16.35 -37.82 -11.50
N GLU A 206 -16.21 -38.21 -10.23
CA GLU A 206 -15.72 -37.30 -9.18
C GLU A 206 -14.26 -36.88 -9.43
N LEU A 207 -13.40 -37.79 -9.87
CA LEU A 207 -12.01 -37.47 -10.22
C LEU A 207 -11.95 -36.43 -11.35
N GLN A 208 -12.82 -36.55 -12.35
CA GLN A 208 -12.84 -35.59 -13.45
C GLN A 208 -13.30 -34.20 -13.00
N GLN A 209 -14.25 -34.12 -12.07
CA GLN A 209 -14.67 -32.84 -11.47
C GLN A 209 -13.53 -32.18 -10.70
N ASP A 210 -12.79 -32.95 -9.91
CA ASP A 210 -11.63 -32.45 -9.14
C ASP A 210 -10.49 -32.01 -10.06
N LEU A 211 -10.19 -32.77 -11.13
CA LEU A 211 -9.17 -32.41 -12.12
C LEU A 211 -9.54 -31.15 -12.92
N ASN A 212 -10.81 -30.92 -13.21
CA ASN A 212 -11.27 -29.70 -13.88
C ASN A 212 -11.06 -28.47 -12.98
N THR A 213 -11.35 -28.60 -11.68
CA THR A 213 -11.11 -27.55 -10.68
C THR A 213 -9.62 -27.23 -10.58
N LEU A 214 -8.78 -28.28 -10.48
CA LEU A 214 -7.32 -28.14 -10.48
C LEU A 214 -6.78 -27.54 -11.78
N THR A 215 -7.38 -27.83 -12.94
CA THR A 215 -6.93 -27.27 -14.23
C THR A 215 -7.18 -25.76 -14.31
N VAL A 216 -8.30 -25.28 -13.78
CA VAL A 216 -8.61 -23.84 -13.70
C VAL A 216 -7.65 -23.14 -12.75
N ALA A 217 -7.44 -23.70 -11.56
CA ALA A 217 -6.52 -23.19 -10.54
C ALA A 217 -5.03 -23.19 -10.97
N VAL A 218 -4.58 -24.26 -11.64
CA VAL A 218 -3.23 -24.34 -12.18
C VAL A 218 -3.05 -23.38 -13.36
N GLY A 219 -4.12 -23.09 -14.12
CA GLY A 219 -4.11 -22.13 -15.22
C GLY A 219 -3.81 -20.69 -14.77
N SER A 220 -4.36 -20.23 -13.65
CA SER A 220 -4.04 -18.93 -13.05
C SER A 220 -2.62 -18.90 -12.46
N GLY A 221 -2.22 -19.97 -11.74
CA GLY A 221 -0.88 -20.07 -11.16
C GLY A 221 0.26 -20.20 -12.19
N LEU A 222 0.02 -20.80 -13.36
CA LEU A 222 1.02 -20.97 -14.41
C LEU A 222 1.49 -19.64 -15.00
N GLU A 223 0.62 -18.63 -15.04
CA GLU A 223 0.95 -17.31 -15.58
C GLU A 223 1.98 -16.60 -14.68
N ILE A 224 1.84 -16.75 -13.36
CA ILE A 224 2.79 -16.25 -12.37
C ILE A 224 4.16 -16.93 -12.51
N VAL A 225 4.17 -18.26 -12.71
CA VAL A 225 5.42 -19.03 -12.92
C VAL A 225 6.09 -18.64 -14.24
N ARG A 226 5.32 -18.44 -15.31
CA ARG A 226 5.83 -18.00 -16.62
C ARG A 226 6.49 -16.61 -16.53
N GLN A 227 5.87 -15.68 -15.80
CA GLN A 227 6.45 -14.35 -15.58
C GLN A 227 7.71 -14.41 -14.71
N LEU A 228 7.75 -15.27 -13.69
CA LEU A 228 8.94 -15.48 -12.86
C LEU A 228 10.11 -16.08 -13.67
N GLU A 229 9.82 -16.99 -14.60
CA GLU A 229 10.82 -17.57 -15.50
C GLU A 229 11.36 -16.54 -16.51
N GLU A 230 10.51 -15.65 -17.03
CA GLU A 230 10.90 -14.51 -17.88
C GLU A 230 11.77 -13.49 -17.12
N ALA A 231 11.39 -13.15 -15.88
CA ALA A 231 12.15 -12.22 -15.03
C ALA A 231 13.47 -12.82 -14.52
N SER A 232 13.49 -14.13 -14.23
CA SER A 232 14.67 -14.83 -13.71
C SER A 232 15.61 -15.36 -14.82
N GLY A 233 15.22 -15.26 -16.10
CA GLY A 233 15.98 -15.78 -17.24
C GLY A 233 16.26 -17.29 -17.18
N THR A 234 15.54 -18.02 -16.34
CA THR A 234 15.70 -19.46 -16.12
C THR A 234 14.53 -20.16 -16.81
N SER A 235 14.80 -20.75 -17.98
CA SER A 235 13.82 -21.58 -18.69
C SER A 235 13.67 -22.91 -17.95
N SER A 236 12.67 -22.98 -17.08
CA SER A 236 12.26 -24.21 -16.40
C SER A 236 10.95 -24.67 -17.05
N ASN A 237 10.89 -25.86 -17.63
CA ASN A 237 9.68 -26.31 -18.34
C ASN A 237 8.62 -26.91 -17.40
N VAL A 238 8.51 -26.37 -16.17
CA VAL A 238 7.64 -26.92 -15.12
C VAL A 238 6.18 -26.78 -15.52
N SER A 239 5.83 -25.61 -16.06
CA SER A 239 4.51 -25.27 -16.59
C SER A 239 4.02 -26.26 -17.64
N GLU A 240 4.89 -26.58 -18.60
CA GLU A 240 4.56 -27.48 -19.71
C GLU A 240 4.50 -28.95 -19.28
N SER A 241 5.32 -29.33 -18.29
CA SER A 241 5.29 -30.67 -17.69
C SER A 241 3.99 -30.91 -16.92
N LEU A 242 3.57 -29.98 -16.06
CA LEU A 242 2.31 -30.10 -15.30
C LEU A 242 1.09 -30.19 -16.21
N LYS A 243 1.04 -29.35 -17.25
CA LYS A 243 -0.06 -29.35 -18.23
C LYS A 243 -0.16 -30.67 -18.98
N THR A 244 0.99 -31.23 -19.37
CA THR A 244 1.05 -32.53 -20.04
C THR A 244 0.56 -33.65 -19.13
N GLU A 245 0.97 -33.62 -17.85
CA GLU A 245 0.60 -34.65 -16.87
C GLU A 245 -0.90 -34.60 -16.54
N LEU A 246 -1.47 -33.41 -16.30
CA LEU A 246 -2.92 -33.23 -16.11
C LEU A 246 -3.74 -33.71 -17.31
N SER A 247 -3.31 -33.35 -18.53
CA SER A 247 -4.01 -33.79 -19.76
C SER A 247 -3.99 -35.31 -19.90
N SER A 248 -2.89 -35.96 -19.53
CA SER A 248 -2.77 -37.42 -19.58
C SER A 248 -3.68 -38.12 -18.57
N ILE A 249 -3.87 -37.54 -17.39
CA ILE A 249 -4.76 -38.09 -16.36
C ILE A 249 -6.21 -37.91 -16.78
N GLN A 250 -6.58 -36.77 -17.38
CA GLN A 250 -7.91 -36.56 -17.95
C GLN A 250 -8.21 -37.57 -19.05
N GLU A 251 -7.29 -37.75 -20.01
CA GLU A 251 -7.48 -38.70 -21.12
C GLU A 251 -7.66 -40.14 -20.61
N ASN A 252 -6.88 -40.56 -19.61
CA ASN A 252 -7.02 -41.89 -19.01
C ASN A 252 -8.36 -42.05 -18.27
N THR A 253 -8.85 -40.99 -17.63
CA THR A 253 -10.15 -40.99 -16.94
C THR A 253 -11.30 -41.09 -17.95
N ASP A 254 -11.23 -40.33 -19.06
CA ASP A 254 -12.19 -40.38 -20.16
C ASP A 254 -12.24 -41.77 -20.82
N GLN A 255 -11.10 -42.45 -20.95
CA GLN A 255 -11.06 -43.81 -21.46
C GLN A 255 -11.81 -44.79 -20.54
N ILE A 256 -11.68 -44.65 -19.22
CA ILE A 256 -12.39 -45.49 -18.24
C ILE A 256 -13.90 -45.26 -18.34
N LEU A 257 -14.33 -44.01 -18.46
CA LEU A 257 -15.74 -43.64 -18.66
C LEU A 257 -16.30 -44.16 -19.99
N ASN A 258 -15.49 -44.24 -21.05
CA ASN A 258 -15.91 -44.75 -22.35
C ASN A 258 -15.90 -46.29 -22.45
N MET A 259 -15.02 -46.99 -21.72
CA MET A 259 -14.95 -48.46 -21.72
C MET A 259 -16.20 -49.13 -21.13
N SER A 260 -16.89 -48.46 -20.21
CA SER A 260 -18.16 -48.92 -19.64
C SER A 260 -19.34 -48.69 -20.58
N ALA A 261 -19.36 -47.60 -21.35
CA ALA A 261 -20.41 -47.32 -22.35
C ALA A 261 -20.50 -48.41 -23.44
N ASP A 262 -19.35 -48.92 -23.89
CA ASP A 262 -19.29 -50.05 -24.83
C ASP A 262 -19.70 -51.38 -24.18
N SER A 263 -19.46 -51.54 -22.88
CA SER A 263 -19.84 -52.74 -22.12
C SER A 263 -21.35 -52.82 -21.87
N GLU A 264 -22.01 -51.69 -21.62
CA GLU A 264 -23.47 -51.60 -21.48
C GLU A 264 -24.20 -51.81 -22.83
N SER A 265 -23.61 -51.29 -23.92
CA SER A 265 -24.11 -51.49 -25.30
C SER A 265 -24.02 -52.95 -25.76
N ALA A 266 -22.96 -53.67 -25.38
CA ALA A 266 -22.79 -55.09 -25.69
C ALA A 266 -23.78 -56.01 -24.97
N ILE A 267 -24.25 -55.64 -23.78
CA ILE A 267 -25.27 -56.40 -23.03
C ILE A 267 -26.67 -56.13 -23.61
N ALA A 268 -26.96 -54.90 -24.04
CA ALA A 268 -28.25 -54.54 -24.64
C ALA A 268 -28.44 -55.10 -26.08
N GLY A 269 -27.35 -55.36 -26.82
CA GLY A 269 -27.39 -55.92 -28.17
C GLY A 269 -27.49 -57.44 -28.27
N GLY A 270 -27.40 -58.17 -27.16
CA GLY A 270 -27.30 -59.63 -27.11
C GLY A 270 -28.63 -60.41 -27.05
N GLU A 271 -29.78 -59.76 -26.91
CA GLU A 271 -31.10 -60.44 -26.78
C GLU A 271 -31.90 -60.59 -28.09
N ALA A 272 -31.27 -60.42 -29.26
CA ALA A 272 -31.95 -60.54 -30.55
C ALA A 272 -31.31 -61.60 -31.48
N THR A 273 -31.34 -62.88 -31.08
CA THR A 273 -31.26 -64.01 -32.02
C THR A 273 -32.17 -65.16 -31.58
#